data_AF-A0A120FG33-F1
#
_entry.id   AF-A0A120FG33-F1
#
_cell.length_a   1.000
_cell.length_b   1.000
_cell.length_c   1.000
_cell.angle_alpha   90.00
_cell.angle_beta   90.00
_cell.angle_gamma   90.00
#
_symmetry.space_group_name_H-M   'P 1'
#
loop_
_entity.id
_entity.type
_entity.pdbx_description
1 polymer ?
#
loop_
_entity_poly.entity_id
_entity_poly.type
_entity_poly.pdbx_seq_one_letter_code
_entity_poly.pdbx_strand_id
1 'polypeptide(L)' 'MSDSERDWSALVQAVADSPKRDNSAYHAAMAEARQAFEAAEAALGGPVQVKTKTKMKRSGEYVVKWVFKRVK' A
#
# COMPACT_ATOMS: atom_id res chain seq x y z
N MET A 1 12.40 31.65 -24.33
CA MET A 1 12.57 30.76 -23.18
C MET A 1 13.49 31.48 -22.21
N SER A 2 12.92 32.01 -21.14
CA SER A 2 13.69 32.76 -20.13
C SER A 2 14.55 31.78 -19.33
N ASP A 3 15.68 32.24 -18.79
CA ASP A 3 16.57 31.37 -18.00
C ASP A 3 15.87 30.70 -16.81
N SER A 4 14.78 31.30 -16.31
CA SER A 4 13.92 30.70 -15.29
C SER A 4 13.19 29.44 -15.77
N GLU A 5 12.71 29.39 -17.01
CA GLU A 5 12.05 28.19 -17.56
C GLU A 5 13.02 27.03 -17.77
N ARG A 6 14.28 27.34 -18.11
CA ARG A 6 15.35 26.34 -18.25
C ARG A 6 15.73 25.74 -16.90
N ASP A 7 15.81 26.57 -15.86
CA ASP A 7 16.12 26.14 -14.49
C ASP A 7 15.05 25.17 -13.93
N TRP A 8 13.77 25.48 -14.14
CA TRP A 8 12.67 24.57 -13.77
C TRP A 8 12.72 23.24 -14.52
N SER A 9 13.02 23.26 -15.82
CA SER A 9 13.13 22.03 -16.60
C SER A 9 14.29 21.15 -16.14
N ALA A 10 15.42 21.76 -15.76
CA ALA A 10 16.60 21.06 -15.24
C ALA A 10 16.31 20.42 -13.87
N LEU A 11 15.56 21.10 -12.99
CA LEU A 11 15.14 20.56 -11.70
C LEU A 11 14.18 19.37 -11.84
N VAL A 12 13.20 19.47 -12.74
CA VAL A 12 12.26 18.36 -13.01
C VAL A 12 12.99 17.14 -13.57
N GLN A 13 13.94 17.37 -14.49
CA GLN A 13 14.76 16.29 -15.05
C GLN A 13 15.63 15.63 -13.97
N ALA A 14 16.27 16.42 -13.09
CA ALA A 14 17.08 15.90 -11.99
C ALA A 14 16.26 15.05 -10.99
N VAL A 15 15.00 15.39 -10.74
CA VAL A 15 14.08 14.58 -9.92
C VAL A 15 13.66 13.31 -10.65
N ALA A 16 13.40 13.39 -11.97
CA ALA A 16 13.04 12.23 -12.78
C ALA A 16 14.18 11.21 -12.89
N ASP A 17 15.41 11.70 -13.00
CA ASP A 17 16.64 10.91 -13.10
C ASP A 17 17.15 10.42 -11.74
N SER A 18 16.60 10.95 -10.64
CA SER A 18 16.91 10.45 -9.31
C SER A 18 16.47 8.97 -9.18
N PRO A 19 17.29 8.10 -8.54
CA PRO A 19 16.91 6.71 -8.34
C PRO A 19 15.58 6.61 -7.59
N LYS A 20 14.53 6.23 -8.30
CA LYS A 20 13.23 5.96 -7.67
C LYS A 20 13.39 4.76 -6.75
N ARG A 21 13.04 4.91 -5.48
CA ARG A 21 13.00 3.77 -4.54
C ARG A 21 12.03 2.74 -5.13
N ASP A 22 12.46 1.49 -5.24
CA ASP A 22 11.59 0.41 -5.69
C ASP A 22 10.49 0.17 -4.64
N ASN A 23 9.28 0.64 -4.96
CA ASN A 23 8.08 0.51 -4.14
C ASN A 23 7.15 -0.61 -4.63
N SER A 24 7.60 -1.43 -5.58
CA SER A 24 6.79 -2.50 -6.18
C SER A 24 6.24 -3.46 -5.12
N ALA A 25 7.06 -3.89 -4.15
CA ALA A 25 6.66 -4.74 -3.04
C ALA A 25 5.56 -4.12 -2.16
N TYR A 26 5.64 -2.81 -1.90
CA TYR A 26 4.61 -2.09 -1.15
C TYR A 26 3.29 -2.04 -1.91
N HIS A 27 3.33 -1.69 -3.20
CA HIS A 27 2.13 -1.64 -4.03
C HIS A 27 1.49 -3.01 -4.20
N ALA A 28 2.30 -4.08 -4.36
CA ALA A 28 1.82 -5.46 -4.39
C ALA A 28 1.11 -5.83 -3.08
N ALA A 29 1.73 -5.54 -1.92
CA ALA A 29 1.11 -5.81 -0.62
C ALA A 29 -0.23 -5.05 -0.43
N MET A 30 -0.33 -3.81 -0.92
CA MET A 30 -1.57 -3.05 -0.89
C MET A 30 -2.64 -3.61 -1.84
N ALA A 31 -2.24 -4.17 -2.99
CA ALA A 31 -3.16 -4.82 -3.91
C ALA A 31 -3.72 -6.13 -3.31
N GLU A 32 -2.85 -6.98 -2.75
CA GLU A 32 -3.24 -8.19 -2.02
C GLU A 32 -4.17 -7.86 -0.85
N ALA A 33 -3.86 -6.78 -0.12
CA ALA A 33 -4.70 -6.31 0.96
C ALA A 33 -6.14 -6.03 0.51
N ARG A 34 -6.32 -5.31 -0.61
CA ARG A 34 -7.64 -5.01 -1.16
C ARG A 34 -8.38 -6.27 -1.59
N GLN A 35 -7.70 -7.17 -2.29
CA GLN A 35 -8.29 -8.46 -2.72
C GLN A 35 -8.76 -9.30 -1.53
N ALA A 36 -8.09 -9.22 -0.38
CA ALA A 36 -8.52 -9.93 0.82
C ALA A 36 -9.89 -9.44 1.35
N PHE A 37 -10.23 -8.16 1.19
CA PHE A 37 -11.56 -7.65 1.56
C PHE A 37 -12.62 -8.19 0.60
N GLU A 38 -12.38 -8.11 -0.71
CA GLU A 38 -13.31 -8.63 -1.74
C GLU A 38 -13.58 -10.13 -1.53
N ALA A 39 -12.53 -10.91 -1.29
CA ALA A 39 -12.64 -12.34 -0.99
C ALA A 39 -13.43 -12.60 0.30
N ALA A 40 -13.24 -11.78 1.33
CA ALA A 40 -13.98 -11.91 2.58
C ALA A 40 -15.47 -11.58 2.42
N GLU A 41 -15.82 -10.55 1.64
CA GLU A 41 -17.20 -10.19 1.34
C GLU A 41 -17.90 -11.27 0.52
N ALA A 42 -17.22 -11.81 -0.51
CA ALA A 42 -17.71 -12.93 -1.30
C ALA A 42 -17.94 -14.18 -0.45
N ALA A 43 -17.01 -14.51 0.45
CA ALA A 43 -17.11 -15.67 1.32
C ALA A 43 -18.19 -15.53 2.41
N LEU A 44 -18.41 -14.31 2.93
CA LEU A 44 -19.38 -14.05 4.01
C LEU A 44 -20.76 -13.59 3.50
N GLY A 45 -20.89 -13.35 2.19
CA GLY A 45 -22.15 -13.04 1.52
C GLY A 45 -22.66 -11.62 1.79
N GLY A 46 -21.76 -10.64 1.88
CA GLY A 46 -22.11 -9.24 2.07
C GLY A 46 -21.00 -8.40 2.72
N PRO A 47 -21.30 -7.13 3.04
CA PRO A 47 -20.32 -6.20 3.61
C PRO A 47 -19.68 -6.73 4.89
N VAL A 48 -18.38 -6.49 5.06
CA VAL A 48 -17.61 -6.97 6.22
C VAL A 48 -17.07 -5.82 7.07
N GLN A 49 -17.08 -6.03 8.39
CA GLN A 49 -16.25 -5.29 9.33
C GLN A 49 -14.92 -6.04 9.54
N VAL A 50 -13.82 -5.30 9.68
CA VAL A 50 -12.49 -5.86 9.94
C VAL A 50 -12.05 -5.63 11.37
N LYS A 51 -11.53 -6.68 12.01
CA LYS A 51 -10.82 -6.59 13.30
C LYS A 51 -9.34 -6.91 13.09
N THR A 52 -8.49 -5.95 13.43
CA THR A 52 -7.03 -6.11 13.32
C THR A 52 -6.45 -6.57 14.65
N LYS A 53 -5.57 -7.57 14.60
CA LYS A 53 -4.70 -7.96 15.71
C LYS A 53 -3.26 -7.81 15.26
N THR A 54 -2.45 -7.11 16.05
CA THR A 54 -1.02 -6.99 15.80
C THR A 54 -0.22 -7.71 16.85
N LYS A 55 0.94 -8.25 16.48
CA LYS A 55 1.90 -8.82 17.43
C LYS A 55 3.32 -8.67 16.91
N MET A 56 4.25 -8.40 17.80
CA MET A 56 5.68 -8.53 17.54
C MET A 56 6.11 -9.95 17.92
N LYS A 57 6.76 -10.67 17.00
CA LYS A 57 7.37 -11.96 17.33
C LYS A 57 8.76 -11.75 17.94
N ARG A 58 9.22 -12.72 18.72
CA ARG A 58 10.60 -12.76 19.24
C ARG A 58 11.65 -12.77 18.12
N SER A 59 11.29 -13.22 16.92
CA SER A 59 12.15 -13.19 15.72
C SER A 59 12.32 -11.79 15.10
N GLY A 60 11.62 -10.76 15.60
CA GLY A 60 11.63 -9.41 15.03
C GLY A 60 10.56 -9.15 13.97
N GLU A 61 9.77 -10.16 13.59
CA GLU A 61 8.65 -9.97 12.64
C GLU A 61 7.47 -9.24 13.30
N TYR A 62 6.98 -8.19 12.64
CA TYR A 62 5.72 -7.55 12.97
C TYR A 62 4.58 -8.19 12.17
N VAL A 63 3.63 -8.81 12.87
CA VAL A 63 2.50 -9.50 12.24
C VAL A 63 1.22 -8.71 12.43
N VAL A 64 0.51 -8.51 11.32
CA VAL A 64 -0.85 -8.00 11.29
C VAL A 64 -1.78 -9.13 10.86
N LYS A 65 -2.79 -9.44 11.69
CA LYS A 65 -3.84 -10.40 11.38
C LYS A 65 -5.16 -9.67 11.23
N TRP A 66 -5.76 -9.76 10.05
CA TRP A 66 -7.13 -9.31 9.82
C TRP A 66 -8.11 -10.44 10.07
N VAL A 67 -9.20 -10.11 10.74
CA VAL A 67 -10.33 -11.00 10.98
C VAL A 67 -11.58 -10.29 10.48
N PHE A 68 -12.16 -10.81 9.41
CA PHE A 68 -13.37 -10.27 8.82
C PHE A 68 -14.61 -10.88 9.49
N LYS A 69 -15.64 -10.07 9.65
CA LYS A 69 -16.97 -10.50 10.10
C LYS A 69 -18.01 -9.77 9.28
N ARG A 70 -19.12 -10.44 8.95
CA ARG A 70 -20.24 -9.78 8.26
C ARG A 70 -20.83 -8.68 9.13
N VAL A 71 -21.17 -7.55 8.51
CA VAL A 71 -22.02 -6.52 9.12
C VAL A 71 -23.45 -7.08 9.21
N LYS A 72 -24.06 -7.02 10.39
CA LYS A 72 -25.43 -7.48 10.58
C LYS A 72 -26.41 -6.58 9.87
#